data_AF-K2T0T1-F1
#
_entry.id   AF-K2T0T1-F1
#
_cell.length_a   1.000
_cell.length_b   1.000
_cell.length_c   1.000
_cell.angle_alpha   90.00
_cell.angle_beta   90.00
_cell.angle_gamma   90.00
#
_symmetry.space_group_name_H-M   'P 1'
#
loop_
_entity.id
_entity.type
_entity.pdbx_description
1 polymer ?
#
loop_
_entity_poly.entity_id
_entity_poly.type
_entity_poly.pdbx_seq_one_letter_code
_entity_poly.pdbx_strand_id
1 'polypeptide(L)'
;MPAWQCTMAQAIKDNLGSGKSDILVATGGGGWVDVSVLDGYMSCAAIDVIGIHAYGNGDLTAAKLQPKVARAQQAGKKLVMQEWGVCYYSTQKNQECNGGTAAGDAARGQNIQTWAAQINQAGIPAWYWMVIPNNDPHGSEDFEVGVTESIWGTLRRTMQSAKTYEGAFDFSRWLL
;
A
#
# COMPACT_ATOMS: atom_id res chain seq x y z
N MET A 1 -12.47 -2.56 -21.08
CA MET A 1 -12.43 -1.41 -20.16
C MET A 1 -13.04 -1.84 -18.83
N PRO A 2 -12.44 -1.54 -17.66
CA PRO A 2 -13.04 -1.77 -16.35
C PRO A 2 -14.23 -0.81 -16.15
N ALA A 3 -15.35 -1.13 -16.79
CA ALA A 3 -16.55 -0.28 -16.81
C ALA A 3 -17.13 -0.12 -15.39
N TRP A 4 -17.09 -1.19 -14.59
CA TRP A 4 -17.70 -1.20 -13.26
C TRP A 4 -17.04 -0.22 -12.29
N GLN A 5 -15.70 -0.20 -12.16
CA GLN A 5 -15.01 0.68 -11.22
C GLN A 5 -15.25 2.16 -11.54
N CYS A 6 -15.26 2.53 -12.83
CA CYS A 6 -15.53 3.92 -13.20
C CYS A 6 -16.99 4.30 -12.95
N THR A 7 -17.95 3.41 -13.22
CA THR A 7 -19.37 3.60 -12.87
C THR A 7 -19.55 3.77 -11.37
N MET A 8 -18.88 2.94 -10.54
CA MET A 8 -18.98 3.05 -9.09
C MET A 8 -18.33 4.34 -8.57
N ALA A 9 -17.17 4.73 -9.12
CA ALA A 9 -16.52 5.98 -8.77
C ALA A 9 -17.41 7.19 -9.11
N GLN A 10 -18.05 7.19 -10.28
CA GLN A 10 -18.99 8.25 -10.66
C GLN A 10 -20.19 8.28 -9.72
N ALA A 11 -20.78 7.13 -9.42
CA ALA A 11 -21.89 7.04 -8.47
C ALA A 11 -21.51 7.58 -7.08
N ILE A 12 -20.30 7.30 -6.60
CA ILE A 12 -19.79 7.87 -5.34
C ILE A 12 -19.70 9.40 -5.45
N LYS A 13 -19.07 9.93 -6.51
CA LYS A 13 -18.93 11.38 -6.73
C LYS A 13 -20.28 12.09 -6.76
N ASP A 14 -21.26 11.53 -7.46
CA ASP A 14 -22.60 12.09 -7.58
C ASP A 14 -23.33 12.16 -6.22
N ASN A 15 -23.04 11.22 -5.32
CA ASN A 15 -23.70 11.12 -4.01
C ASN A 15 -22.94 11.83 -2.86
N LEU A 16 -21.71 12.30 -3.07
CA LEU A 16 -20.98 13.07 -2.06
C LEU A 16 -21.61 14.45 -1.78
N GLY A 17 -22.40 14.96 -2.72
CA GLY A 17 -23.07 16.27 -2.64
C GLY A 17 -22.15 17.45 -2.98
N SER A 18 -22.75 18.59 -3.32
CA SER A 18 -22.06 19.77 -3.89
C SER A 18 -21.04 20.45 -2.96
N GLY A 19 -21.03 20.13 -1.67
CA GLY A 19 -20.08 20.66 -0.68
C GLY A 19 -18.90 19.75 -0.35
N LYS A 20 -18.80 18.57 -0.98
CA LYS A 20 -17.75 17.57 -0.67
C LYS A 20 -16.92 17.17 -1.88
N SER A 21 -16.73 18.11 -2.83
CA SER A 21 -15.84 17.94 -3.99
C SER A 21 -14.42 17.56 -3.61
N ASP A 22 -14.02 17.85 -2.37
CA ASP A 22 -12.68 17.62 -1.87
C ASP A 22 -12.46 16.20 -1.34
N ILE A 23 -13.48 15.34 -1.27
CA ILE A 23 -13.28 13.93 -0.90
C ILE A 23 -12.77 13.17 -2.14
N LEU A 24 -11.57 12.60 -1.99
CA LEU A 24 -10.94 11.78 -3.02
C LEU A 24 -11.62 10.41 -3.12
N VAL A 25 -11.83 9.96 -4.35
CA VAL A 25 -12.32 8.61 -4.67
C VAL A 25 -11.14 7.78 -5.16
N ALA A 26 -10.86 6.71 -4.43
CA ALA A 26 -9.76 5.80 -4.73
C ALA A 26 -10.27 4.49 -5.33
N THR A 27 -9.43 3.84 -6.14
CA THR A 27 -9.60 2.39 -6.37
C THR A 27 -9.22 1.61 -5.11
N GLY A 28 -9.69 0.36 -5.02
CA GLY A 28 -9.01 -0.63 -4.18
C GLY A 28 -7.75 -1.16 -4.89
N GLY A 29 -6.79 -1.70 -4.14
CA GLY A 29 -5.73 -2.51 -4.69
C GLY A 29 -6.23 -3.91 -5.08
N GLY A 30 -5.54 -4.54 -6.03
CA GLY A 30 -5.70 -5.96 -6.32
C GLY A 30 -4.75 -6.81 -5.50
N GLY A 31 -4.73 -8.13 -5.72
CA GLY A 31 -3.84 -9.04 -4.96
C GLY A 31 -2.32 -8.81 -5.17
N TRP A 32 -1.94 -8.02 -6.19
CA TRP A 32 -0.55 -7.63 -6.48
C TRP A 32 -0.48 -6.33 -7.30
N VAL A 33 0.72 -5.77 -7.46
CA VAL A 33 0.92 -4.42 -8.02
C VAL A 33 0.36 -4.29 -9.44
N ASP A 34 0.62 -5.25 -10.32
CA ASP A 34 0.25 -5.12 -11.74
C ASP A 34 -1.27 -5.17 -11.98
N VAL A 35 -2.02 -5.96 -11.21
CA VAL A 35 -3.48 -6.01 -11.32
C VAL A 35 -4.17 -4.83 -10.64
N SER A 36 -3.43 -4.07 -9.83
CA SER A 36 -3.94 -2.86 -9.19
C SER A 36 -3.96 -1.64 -10.15
N VAL A 37 -3.18 -1.68 -11.23
CA VAL A 37 -2.96 -0.51 -12.10
C VAL A 37 -3.49 -0.77 -13.52
N LEU A 38 -4.82 -0.81 -13.65
CA LEU A 38 -5.50 -1.07 -14.94
C LEU A 38 -5.62 0.19 -15.81
N ASP A 39 -5.53 0.01 -17.13
CA ASP A 39 -5.56 1.09 -18.11
C ASP A 39 -6.78 2.00 -18.00
N GLY A 40 -7.97 1.43 -17.78
CA GLY A 40 -9.19 2.22 -17.68
C GLY A 40 -9.28 3.09 -16.43
N TYR A 41 -8.45 2.85 -15.40
CA TYR A 41 -8.42 3.73 -14.24
C TYR A 41 -7.78 5.07 -14.57
N MET A 42 -6.80 5.07 -15.48
CA MET A 42 -6.05 6.26 -15.87
C MET A 42 -6.92 7.27 -16.65
N SER A 43 -7.90 6.79 -17.41
CA SER A 43 -8.80 7.64 -18.19
C SER A 43 -10.12 7.97 -17.48
N CYS A 44 -10.43 7.35 -16.34
CA CYS A 44 -11.67 7.59 -15.61
C CYS A 44 -11.61 8.90 -14.82
N ALA A 45 -12.42 9.90 -15.19
CA ALA A 45 -12.42 11.20 -14.51
C ALA A 45 -12.85 11.12 -13.04
N ALA A 46 -13.74 10.19 -12.68
CA ALA A 46 -14.27 10.05 -11.33
C ALA A 46 -13.31 9.40 -10.32
N ILE A 47 -12.20 8.80 -10.78
CA ILE A 47 -11.17 8.21 -9.93
C ILE A 47 -10.05 9.25 -9.73
N ASP A 48 -9.72 9.58 -8.49
CA ASP A 48 -8.65 10.52 -8.16
C ASP A 48 -7.35 9.82 -7.76
N VAL A 49 -7.47 8.67 -7.09
CA VAL A 49 -6.35 7.93 -6.49
C VAL A 49 -6.37 6.48 -6.95
N ILE A 50 -5.21 5.96 -7.37
CA ILE A 50 -5.01 4.55 -7.66
C ILE A 50 -4.43 3.87 -6.41
N GLY A 51 -5.19 2.96 -5.83
CA GLY A 51 -4.74 2.07 -4.76
C GLY A 51 -3.98 0.87 -5.32
N ILE A 52 -2.88 0.49 -4.68
CA ILE A 52 -2.12 -0.73 -4.99
C ILE A 52 -1.85 -1.55 -3.73
N HIS A 53 -1.83 -2.87 -3.85
CA HIS A 53 -1.30 -3.77 -2.81
C HIS A 53 -0.04 -4.48 -3.31
N ALA A 54 0.89 -4.79 -2.40
CA ALA A 54 2.12 -5.48 -2.71
C ALA A 54 2.54 -6.45 -1.60
N TYR A 55 2.61 -7.73 -1.94
CA TYR A 55 3.10 -8.79 -1.04
C TYR A 55 4.24 -9.61 -1.65
N GLY A 56 4.46 -9.54 -2.97
CA GLY A 56 5.55 -10.25 -3.63
C GLY A 56 6.90 -9.56 -3.43
N ASN A 57 7.98 -10.32 -3.25
CA ASN A 57 9.33 -9.75 -3.10
C ASN A 57 9.67 -8.80 -4.27
N GLY A 58 9.30 -9.17 -5.50
CA GLY A 58 9.53 -8.36 -6.71
C GLY A 58 8.61 -7.15 -6.83
N ASP A 59 7.44 -7.19 -6.20
CA ASP A 59 6.48 -6.09 -6.18
C ASP A 59 6.94 -4.94 -5.27
N LEU A 60 7.67 -5.28 -4.21
CA LEU A 60 8.14 -4.35 -3.18
C LEU A 60 9.49 -3.69 -3.53
N THR A 61 9.78 -3.53 -4.82
CA THR A 61 11.01 -2.90 -5.31
C THR A 61 10.73 -1.53 -5.92
N ALA A 62 11.62 -0.56 -5.72
CA ALA A 62 11.48 0.76 -6.31
C ALA A 62 11.40 0.69 -7.85
N ALA A 63 12.18 -0.20 -8.47
CA ALA A 63 12.17 -0.42 -9.91
C ALA A 63 10.81 -0.90 -10.45
N LYS A 64 10.05 -1.68 -9.68
CA LYS A 64 8.70 -2.10 -10.06
C LYS A 64 7.66 -0.99 -9.84
N LEU A 65 7.84 -0.21 -8.78
CA LEU A 65 6.88 0.78 -8.30
C LEU A 65 6.97 2.12 -9.05
N GLN A 66 8.18 2.61 -9.35
CA GLN A 66 8.42 3.89 -10.03
C GLN A 66 7.69 4.02 -11.39
N PRO A 67 7.64 3.00 -12.26
CA PRO A 67 6.83 3.07 -13.48
C PRO A 67 5.33 3.28 -13.22
N LYS A 68 4.79 2.78 -12.10
CA LYS A 68 3.38 2.97 -11.74
C LYS A 68 3.12 4.40 -11.27
N VAL A 69 4.07 4.97 -10.53
CA VAL A 69 4.05 6.38 -10.11
C VAL A 69 4.04 7.30 -11.33
N ALA A 70 5.00 7.13 -12.24
CA ALA A 70 5.10 7.93 -13.46
C ALA A 70 3.80 7.86 -14.28
N ARG A 71 3.21 6.67 -14.38
CA ARG A 71 1.95 6.46 -15.10
C ARG A 71 0.76 7.17 -14.44
N ALA A 72 0.65 7.13 -13.11
CA ALA A 72 -0.39 7.86 -12.39
C ALA A 72 -0.22 9.39 -12.56
N GLN A 73 1.01 9.90 -12.43
CA GLN A 73 1.30 11.32 -12.63
C GLN A 73 0.95 11.78 -14.05
N GLN A 74 1.31 11.02 -15.08
CA GLN A 74 0.96 11.32 -16.48
C GLN A 74 -0.55 11.37 -16.72
N ALA A 75 -1.33 10.60 -15.96
CA ALA A 75 -2.78 10.57 -16.04
C ALA A 75 -3.46 11.60 -15.11
N GLY A 76 -2.71 12.44 -14.41
CA GLY A 76 -3.25 13.39 -13.42
C GLY A 76 -3.88 12.71 -12.21
N LYS A 77 -3.47 11.47 -11.90
CA LYS A 77 -3.93 10.68 -10.76
C LYS A 77 -2.90 10.70 -9.64
N LYS A 78 -3.35 10.46 -8.41
CA LYS A 78 -2.46 10.09 -7.30
C LYS A 78 -2.32 8.56 -7.23
N LEU A 79 -1.29 8.07 -6.56
CA LEU A 79 -1.11 6.65 -6.29
C LEU A 79 -0.73 6.44 -4.81
N VAL A 80 -1.28 5.39 -4.21
CA VAL A 80 -1.06 5.06 -2.81
C VAL A 80 -0.96 3.54 -2.62
N MET A 81 -0.03 3.10 -1.78
CA MET A 81 0.09 1.70 -1.37
C MET A 81 -0.89 1.45 -0.23
N GLN A 82 -2.07 0.92 -0.56
CA GLN A 82 -3.12 0.61 0.41
C GLN A 82 -2.68 -0.49 1.38
N GLU A 83 -1.93 -1.47 0.88
CA GLU A 83 -1.49 -2.60 1.68
C GLU A 83 -0.12 -3.10 1.22
N TRP A 84 0.74 -3.37 2.20
CA TRP A 84 1.93 -4.18 2.03
C TRP A 84 2.27 -4.82 3.37
N GLY A 85 2.90 -5.99 3.36
CA GLY A 85 3.21 -6.72 4.58
C GLY A 85 4.46 -7.56 4.49
N VAL A 86 4.99 -7.95 5.65
CA VAL A 86 6.07 -8.93 5.74
C VAL A 86 5.56 -10.18 6.43
N CYS A 87 5.68 -11.31 5.73
CA CYS A 87 5.24 -12.60 6.22
C CYS A 87 5.87 -12.89 7.58
N TYR A 88 5.05 -13.37 8.52
CA TYR A 88 5.50 -13.81 9.83
C TYR A 88 6.37 -15.06 9.74
N TYR A 89 6.12 -15.95 8.79
CA TYR A 89 6.86 -17.20 8.61
C TYR A 89 8.15 -17.01 7.80
N SER A 90 9.16 -17.83 8.10
CA SER A 90 10.39 -17.92 7.32
C SER A 90 10.09 -18.49 5.93
N THR A 91 10.08 -17.61 4.92
CA THR A 91 9.80 -17.97 3.52
C THR A 91 10.79 -17.30 2.57
N GLN A 92 11.02 -17.92 1.42
CA GLN A 92 11.75 -17.28 0.30
C GLN A 92 10.87 -16.34 -0.52
N LYS A 93 9.55 -16.54 -0.44
CA LYS A 93 8.55 -15.79 -1.21
C LYS A 93 7.53 -15.22 -0.23
N ASN A 94 7.61 -13.92 0.01
CA ASN A 94 6.80 -13.22 0.99
C ASN A 94 5.30 -13.39 0.75
N GLN A 95 4.87 -13.51 -0.51
CA GLN A 95 3.47 -13.74 -0.86
C GLN A 95 2.98 -15.18 -0.59
N GLU A 96 3.87 -16.13 -0.30
CA GLU A 96 3.52 -17.51 0.06
C GLU A 96 3.51 -17.66 1.59
N CYS A 97 2.79 -16.78 2.28
CA CYS A 97 2.76 -16.74 3.74
C CYS A 97 1.72 -17.72 4.30
N ASN A 98 1.95 -19.02 4.17
CA ASN A 98 0.94 -20.05 4.42
C ASN A 98 1.33 -20.99 5.59
N GLY A 99 1.77 -20.43 6.71
CA GLY A 99 2.29 -21.22 7.83
C GLY A 99 3.77 -21.59 7.72
N GLY A 100 4.32 -22.18 8.78
CA GLY A 100 5.70 -22.66 8.82
C GLY A 100 6.42 -22.30 10.13
N THR A 101 7.75 -22.23 10.07
CA THR A 101 8.54 -21.74 11.21
C THR A 101 8.49 -20.22 11.23
N ALA A 102 8.20 -19.61 12.38
CA ALA A 102 8.24 -18.16 12.55
C ALA A 102 9.60 -17.59 12.13
N ALA A 103 9.59 -16.52 11.35
CA ALA A 103 10.77 -15.71 11.11
C ALA A 103 11.09 -14.96 12.40
N GLY A 104 12.37 -14.96 12.80
CA GLY A 104 12.79 -14.14 13.93
C GLY A 104 12.64 -12.65 13.61
N ASP A 105 12.39 -11.83 14.65
CA ASP A 105 12.23 -10.38 14.55
C ASP A 105 13.33 -9.67 13.75
N ALA A 106 14.57 -10.15 13.85
CA ALA A 106 15.69 -9.58 13.11
C ALA A 106 15.49 -9.71 11.59
N ALA A 107 15.11 -10.90 11.12
CA ALA A 107 14.90 -11.17 9.69
C ALA A 107 13.66 -10.44 9.17
N ARG A 108 12.54 -10.54 9.91
CA ARG A 108 11.28 -9.88 9.55
C ARG A 108 11.44 -8.35 9.57
N GLY A 109 12.10 -7.82 10.60
CA GLY A 109 12.42 -6.40 10.74
C GLY A 109 13.31 -5.87 9.61
N GLN A 110 14.30 -6.64 9.17
CA GLN A 110 15.15 -6.28 8.03
C GLN A 110 14.32 -6.16 6.72
N ASN A 111 13.38 -7.08 6.49
CA ASN A 111 12.48 -6.99 5.34
C ASN A 111 11.55 -5.77 5.43
N ILE A 112 10.98 -5.50 6.61
CA ILE A 112 10.15 -4.29 6.85
C ILE A 112 10.93 -3.03 6.48
N GLN A 113 12.16 -2.90 6.98
CA GLN A 113 13.02 -1.76 6.70
C GLN A 113 13.38 -1.64 5.22
N THR A 114 13.74 -2.75 4.60
CA THR A 114 14.16 -2.80 3.20
C THR A 114 13.01 -2.39 2.27
N TRP A 115 11.84 -3.00 2.42
CA TRP A 115 10.71 -2.74 1.53
C TRP A 115 10.06 -1.39 1.79
N ALA A 116 9.98 -0.93 3.05
CA ALA A 116 9.57 0.45 3.33
C ALA A 116 10.50 1.46 2.66
N ALA A 117 11.82 1.24 2.70
CA ALA A 117 12.78 2.12 2.02
C ALA A 117 12.58 2.11 0.50
N GLN A 118 12.27 0.95 -0.10
CA GLN A 118 11.97 0.85 -1.54
C GLN A 118 10.67 1.57 -1.93
N ILE A 119 9.62 1.42 -1.12
CA ILE A 119 8.33 2.11 -1.32
C ILE A 119 8.52 3.63 -1.18
N ASN A 120 9.23 4.07 -0.13
CA ASN A 120 9.55 5.49 0.10
C ASN A 120 10.44 6.05 -1.02
N GLN A 121 11.41 5.29 -1.52
CA GLN A 121 12.25 5.68 -2.66
C GLN A 121 11.44 5.80 -3.96
N ALA A 122 10.35 5.05 -4.11
CA ALA A 122 9.40 5.25 -5.20
C ALA A 122 8.50 6.48 -4.98
N GLY A 123 8.55 7.13 -3.81
CA GLY A 123 7.74 8.30 -3.47
C GLY A 123 6.28 7.96 -3.16
N ILE A 124 5.98 6.71 -2.80
CA ILE A 124 4.60 6.25 -2.59
C ILE A 124 4.24 6.30 -1.10
N PRO A 125 3.19 7.03 -0.69
CA PRO A 125 2.64 6.90 0.65
C PRO A 125 2.02 5.51 0.85
N ALA A 126 2.20 4.92 2.03
CA ALA A 126 1.90 3.50 2.24
C ALA A 126 1.35 3.17 3.63
N TRP A 127 0.47 2.17 3.69
CA TRP A 127 -0.04 1.58 4.94
C TRP A 127 0.35 0.10 5.05
N TYR A 128 0.84 -0.27 6.23
CA TYR A 128 1.26 -1.63 6.53
C TYR A 128 0.04 -2.51 6.86
N TRP A 129 -0.02 -3.71 6.29
CA TRP A 129 -1.05 -4.72 6.54
C TRP A 129 -0.55 -5.79 7.53
N MET A 130 -1.19 -5.99 8.67
CA MET A 130 -1.96 -4.95 9.37
C MET A 130 -1.43 -4.76 10.78
N VAL A 131 -1.57 -3.55 11.29
CA VAL A 131 -1.26 -3.24 12.68
C VAL A 131 -2.49 -3.55 13.53
N ILE A 132 -2.34 -4.41 14.54
CA ILE A 132 -3.42 -4.80 15.44
C ILE A 132 -3.12 -4.37 16.88
N PRO A 133 -4.16 -4.08 17.71
CA PRO A 133 -3.98 -3.50 19.04
C PRO A 133 -3.48 -4.48 20.11
N ASN A 134 -3.38 -5.76 19.80
CA ASN A 134 -2.97 -6.85 20.71
C ASN A 134 -1.82 -7.65 20.09
N ASN A 135 -1.21 -8.58 20.85
CA ASN A 135 -0.32 -9.58 20.26
C ASN A 135 -1.07 -10.39 19.21
N ASP A 136 -0.42 -10.68 18.10
CA ASP A 136 -1.00 -11.50 17.05
C ASP A 136 -1.04 -12.97 17.49
N PRO A 137 -2.20 -13.65 17.40
CA PRO A 137 -2.25 -15.10 17.58
C PRO A 137 -1.49 -15.88 16.50
N HIS A 138 -1.05 -15.22 15.43
CA HIS A 138 -0.29 -15.76 14.31
C HIS A 138 -1.06 -16.86 13.57
N GLY A 139 -1.99 -16.43 12.71
CA GLY A 139 -2.84 -17.27 11.86
C GLY A 139 -2.10 -17.87 10.66
N SER A 140 -2.85 -18.41 9.68
CA SER A 140 -2.25 -19.01 8.48
C SER A 140 -1.57 -17.97 7.59
N GLU A 141 -2.35 -17.03 7.03
CA GLU A 141 -1.88 -15.90 6.25
C GLU A 141 -1.60 -14.75 7.21
N ASP A 142 -0.33 -14.61 7.57
CA ASP A 142 0.07 -13.77 8.69
C ASP A 142 1.12 -12.73 8.25
N PHE A 143 0.65 -11.50 8.13
CA PHE A 143 1.46 -10.31 7.87
C PHE A 143 1.37 -9.32 9.04
N GLU A 144 0.57 -9.62 10.05
CA GLU A 144 0.17 -8.76 11.13
C GLU A 144 1.33 -8.40 12.06
N VAL A 145 1.25 -7.20 12.62
CA VAL A 145 2.14 -6.77 13.71
C VAL A 145 1.29 -6.23 14.84
N GLY A 146 1.36 -6.91 15.97
CA GLY A 146 0.75 -6.47 17.21
C GLY A 146 1.52 -5.32 17.84
N VAL A 147 0.84 -4.26 18.31
CA VAL A 147 1.50 -3.11 18.96
C VAL A 147 2.21 -3.45 20.28
N THR A 148 1.94 -4.63 20.84
CA THR A 148 2.60 -5.15 22.05
C THR A 148 3.74 -6.12 21.75
N GLU A 149 3.99 -6.44 20.48
CA GLU A 149 5.06 -7.35 20.05
C GLU A 149 6.41 -6.66 20.02
N SER A 150 7.48 -7.45 20.17
CA SER A 150 8.85 -6.94 20.15
C SER A 150 9.22 -6.27 18.81
N ILE A 151 8.65 -6.73 17.69
CA ILE A 151 8.88 -6.15 16.37
C ILE A 151 8.20 -4.78 16.15
N TRP A 152 7.17 -4.44 16.94
CA TRP A 152 6.42 -3.18 16.81
C TRP A 152 7.31 -1.94 16.80
N GLY A 153 8.32 -1.92 17.67
CA GLY A 153 9.27 -0.81 17.75
C GLY A 153 10.02 -0.59 16.44
N THR A 154 10.33 -1.66 15.71
CA THR A 154 10.98 -1.61 14.40
C THR A 154 10.00 -1.09 13.35
N LEU A 155 8.79 -1.65 13.25
CA LEU A 155 7.78 -1.18 12.30
C LEU A 155 7.49 0.32 12.49
N ARG A 156 7.21 0.74 13.73
CA ARG A 156 6.90 2.14 14.05
C ARG A 156 8.02 3.10 13.62
N ARG A 157 9.28 2.79 13.93
CA ARG A 157 10.42 3.64 13.55
C ARG A 157 10.61 3.66 12.03
N THR A 158 10.42 2.53 11.36
CA THR A 158 10.49 2.44 9.90
C THR A 158 9.42 3.28 9.24
N MET A 159 8.16 3.20 9.69
CA MET A 159 7.09 4.03 9.13
C MET A 159 7.33 5.52 9.40
N GLN A 160 7.87 5.87 10.58
CA GLN A 160 8.25 7.25 10.91
C GLN A 160 9.39 7.80 10.05
N SER A 161 10.24 6.95 9.44
CA SER A 161 11.32 7.43 8.57
C SER A 161 10.79 7.90 7.21
N ALA A 162 9.57 7.52 6.82
CA ALA A 162 8.95 7.99 5.57
C ALA A 162 8.92 9.53 5.46
N LYS A 163 8.86 10.26 6.59
CA LYS A 163 8.89 11.73 6.63
C LYS A 163 10.19 12.35 6.09
N THR A 164 11.26 11.56 5.94
CA THR A 164 12.55 12.03 5.40
C THR A 164 12.66 11.84 3.90
N TYR A 165 11.64 11.28 3.25
CA TYR A 165 11.58 11.06 1.82
C TYR A 165 10.62 12.06 1.16
N GLU A 166 10.91 12.40 -0.08
CA GLU A 166 10.01 13.22 -0.90
C GLU A 166 8.92 12.32 -1.49
N GLY A 167 7.66 12.68 -1.25
CA GLY A 167 6.51 11.99 -1.84
C GLY A 167 6.28 12.43 -3.28
N ALA A 168 5.92 11.48 -4.16
CA ALA A 168 5.61 11.76 -5.56
C ALA A 168 4.24 12.44 -5.76
N PHE A 169 3.41 12.46 -4.70
CA PHE A 169 2.07 13.02 -4.70
C PHE A 169 1.86 13.86 -3.44
N ASP A 170 1.45 15.11 -3.62
CA ASP A 170 1.08 15.98 -2.51
C ASP A 170 -0.33 15.65 -2.01
N PHE A 171 -0.44 15.18 -0.77
CA PHE A 171 -1.71 14.94 -0.07
C PHE A 171 -1.99 15.98 1.03
N SER A 172 -1.14 17.01 1.19
CA SER A 172 -1.20 17.97 2.31
C SER A 172 -2.57 18.62 2.51
N ARG A 173 -3.28 18.93 1.42
CA ARG A 173 -4.65 19.47 1.46
C ARG A 173 -5.66 18.58 2.21
N TRP A 174 -5.42 17.28 2.29
CA TRP A 174 -6.33 16.28 2.89
C TRP A 174 -5.84 15.73 4.23
N LEU A 175 -4.72 16.24 4.73
CA LEU A 175 -4.20 15.88 6.05
C LEU A 175 -4.73 16.89 7.07
N LEU A 176 -5.19 16.38 8.23
CA LEU A 176 -5.71 17.17 9.35
C LEU A 176 -4.62 17.92 10.09
#